data_AF-A0A7K1FLF4-F1
#
_entry.id   AF-A0A7K1FLF4-F1
#
_cell.length_a   1.000
_cell.length_b   1.000
_cell.length_c   1.000
_cell.angle_alpha   90.00
_cell.angle_beta   90.00
_cell.angle_gamma   90.00
#
_symmetry.space_group_name_H-M   'P 1'
#
loop_
_entity.id
_entity.type
_entity.pdbx_description
1 polymer ?
#
loop_
_entity_poly.entity_id
_entity_poly.type
_entity_poly.pdbx_seq_one_letter_code
_entity_poly.pdbx_strand_id
1 'polypeptide(L)'
;MSRGPSTPTTLSRRSAGGLAALVAAGLLVAGCAQAAPAGSAGTSDAPTSAAAGSGTASDLPTSAPDSPVPSSPGGPASGSAGDAPTQPGGGGAAGISLPLTTWVVTDSADVKGHDLVEGSSITLSITDSTQLGVRAGCNSMGGTLAEADGVWTVSELSQTEMACEQPLMDQDSWVAEFLQAGPKAEYGDGSLVLTGTDGSSITFGMQQPASLTGTNWVLDGILDGDVASSIPADVNAWLRVDGTQLSVNGGCNGGGSTVAVTEGTPDTPGSMEIEGIVSTMMACDEDIMTVEQTMFGALDGTVSYLLTDQSLVITAADGTGLMFRAAPAVSGGAATEGQPGDKIEPGSESAAPTPDVQIPSQPAGDK
;
A
#
# COMPACT_ATOMS: atom_id res chain seq x y z
N MET A 1 -69.50 2.54 -49.14
CA MET A 1 -69.50 1.42 -48.19
C MET A 1 -68.23 0.61 -48.38
N SER A 2 -67.20 0.85 -47.57
CA SER A 2 -66.09 -0.09 -47.33
C SER A 2 -65.43 0.34 -46.01
N ARG A 3 -65.12 -0.64 -45.16
CA ARG A 3 -64.74 -0.49 -43.75
C ARG A 3 -63.22 -0.68 -43.55
N GLY A 4 -62.65 0.17 -42.70
CA GLY A 4 -61.59 -0.14 -41.70
C GLY A 4 -60.11 -0.06 -42.15
N PRO A 5 -59.14 -0.08 -41.21
CA PRO A 5 -59.28 -0.14 -39.74
C PRO A 5 -58.58 1.00 -38.95
N SER A 6 -59.02 1.16 -37.70
CA SER A 6 -58.51 2.07 -36.67
C SER A 6 -57.37 1.42 -35.87
N THR A 7 -56.31 2.17 -35.58
CA THR A 7 -55.25 1.83 -34.62
C THR A 7 -55.55 2.42 -33.24
N PRO A 8 -55.41 1.66 -32.13
CA PRO A 8 -55.53 2.20 -30.78
C PRO A 8 -54.18 2.66 -30.21
N THR A 9 -54.16 3.86 -29.64
CA THR A 9 -53.05 4.41 -28.83
C THR A 9 -53.12 3.85 -27.41
N THR A 10 -52.08 3.14 -26.97
CA THR A 10 -51.93 2.68 -25.59
C THR A 10 -51.14 3.72 -24.78
N LEU A 11 -51.83 4.43 -23.87
CA LEU A 11 -51.20 5.22 -22.81
C LEU A 11 -50.69 4.28 -21.71
N SER A 12 -49.38 4.23 -21.49
CA SER A 12 -48.78 3.59 -20.31
C SER A 12 -48.53 4.64 -19.23
N ARG A 13 -49.35 4.63 -18.17
CA ARG A 13 -49.07 5.30 -16.90
C ARG A 13 -48.13 4.40 -16.10
N ARG A 14 -47.00 4.93 -15.63
CA ARG A 14 -46.29 4.40 -14.46
C ARG A 14 -46.07 5.52 -13.46
N SER A 15 -46.70 5.34 -12.30
CA SER A 15 -46.40 6.05 -11.06
C SER A 15 -45.35 5.26 -10.27
N ALA A 16 -44.34 5.95 -9.77
CA ALA A 16 -43.59 5.60 -8.56
C ALA A 16 -43.16 6.96 -7.99
N GLY A 17 -43.59 7.40 -6.81
CA GLY A 17 -43.74 6.63 -5.59
C GLY A 17 -42.41 6.68 -4.85
N GLY A 18 -42.04 7.86 -4.36
CA GLY A 18 -40.81 8.06 -3.60
C GLY A 18 -40.89 7.41 -2.23
N LEU A 19 -39.77 6.84 -1.80
CA LEU A 19 -39.43 6.65 -0.40
C LEU A 19 -37.96 7.01 -0.22
N ALA A 20 -37.75 8.03 0.60
CA ALA A 20 -36.49 8.40 1.18
C ALA A 20 -36.21 7.52 2.41
N ALA A 21 -34.98 7.06 2.57
CA ALA A 21 -34.42 6.57 3.82
C ALA A 21 -32.90 6.85 3.76
N LEU A 22 -32.46 7.93 4.41
CA LEU A 22 -31.86 7.99 5.75
C LEU A 22 -30.41 7.52 5.78
N VAL A 23 -29.56 8.54 5.74
CA VAL A 23 -28.10 8.61 5.86
C VAL A 23 -27.62 7.99 7.18
N ALA A 24 -26.60 7.15 7.11
CA ALA A 24 -25.73 6.82 8.24
C ALA A 24 -24.27 7.12 7.87
N ALA A 25 -23.57 7.70 8.83
CA ALA A 25 -22.38 8.52 8.67
C ALA A 25 -21.11 7.74 8.30
N GLY A 26 -20.29 8.34 7.43
CA GLY A 26 -18.89 7.99 7.25
C GLY A 26 -18.08 8.29 8.51
N LEU A 27 -17.33 7.30 8.98
CA LEU A 27 -16.38 7.46 10.07
C LEU A 27 -14.99 7.78 9.47
N LEU A 28 -14.63 9.05 9.56
CA LEU A 28 -13.25 9.52 9.44
C LEU A 28 -12.45 9.01 10.64
N VAL A 29 -11.52 8.08 10.43
CA VAL A 29 -10.49 7.75 11.42
C VAL A 29 -9.37 8.77 11.28
N ALA A 30 -9.54 9.92 11.96
CA ALA A 30 -8.44 10.83 12.25
C ALA A 30 -7.70 10.30 13.47
N GLY A 31 -6.41 10.01 13.30
CA GLY A 31 -5.51 9.63 14.38
C GLY A 31 -5.38 10.75 15.42
N CYS A 32 -5.58 10.40 16.68
CA CYS A 32 -5.20 11.25 17.81
C CYS A 32 -4.25 10.49 18.73
N ALA A 33 -3.18 11.19 19.07
CA ALA A 33 -2.05 10.76 19.86
C ALA A 33 -2.41 10.30 21.28
N GLN A 34 -1.54 9.44 21.79
CA GLN A 34 -1.53 8.82 23.11
C GLN A 34 -1.57 9.85 24.25
N ALA A 35 -2.37 9.56 25.28
CA ALA A 35 -2.15 10.04 26.65
C ALA A 35 -2.54 8.93 27.65
N ALA A 36 -1.56 8.49 28.44
CA ALA A 36 -1.69 7.51 29.51
C ALA A 36 -2.33 8.12 30.78
N PRO A 37 -2.81 7.29 31.74
CA PRO A 37 -4.02 7.57 32.52
C PRO A 37 -3.80 8.26 33.88
N ALA A 38 -4.81 9.02 34.32
CA ALA A 38 -5.00 9.45 35.70
C ALA A 38 -5.96 8.48 36.42
N GLY A 39 -5.54 8.01 37.60
CA GLY A 39 -6.25 7.02 38.40
C GLY A 39 -7.48 7.53 39.15
N SER A 40 -8.34 6.61 39.54
CA SER A 40 -9.21 6.70 40.72
C SER A 40 -9.49 5.27 41.21
N ALA A 41 -8.99 4.95 42.40
CA ALA A 41 -9.75 4.82 43.65
C ALA A 41 -10.53 3.50 43.74
N GLY A 42 -9.91 2.53 44.42
CA GLY A 42 -10.56 1.31 44.86
C GLY A 42 -11.35 1.51 46.16
N THR A 43 -12.33 0.64 46.37
CA THR A 43 -12.88 0.30 47.68
C THR A 43 -12.59 -1.17 47.97
N SER A 44 -12.04 -1.35 49.16
CA SER A 44 -11.43 -2.52 49.77
C SER A 44 -12.41 -3.59 50.28
N ASP A 45 -11.94 -4.84 50.32
CA ASP A 45 -12.25 -5.79 51.40
C ASP A 45 -11.01 -6.63 51.76
N ALA A 46 -10.82 -6.82 53.07
CA ALA A 46 -9.65 -7.38 53.74
C ALA A 46 -9.61 -8.93 53.73
N PRO A 47 -8.55 -9.60 54.25
CA PRO A 47 -8.41 -9.76 55.70
C PRO A 47 -6.98 -9.71 56.30
N THR A 48 -7.01 -9.49 57.61
CA THR A 48 -6.01 -9.58 58.70
C THR A 48 -5.01 -10.74 58.70
N SER A 49 -3.75 -10.48 59.09
CA SER A 49 -3.20 -10.79 60.45
C SER A 49 -1.66 -10.58 60.58
N ALA A 50 -1.26 -10.00 61.73
CA ALA A 50 -0.04 -10.18 62.54
C ALA A 50 1.38 -10.14 61.92
N ALA A 51 2.48 -9.70 62.56
CA ALA A 51 2.81 -8.90 63.74
C ALA A 51 4.35 -8.75 63.78
N ALA A 52 4.82 -7.67 64.43
CA ALA A 52 6.15 -7.47 65.06
C ALA A 52 7.42 -7.22 64.20
N GLY A 53 8.08 -6.08 64.48
CA GLY A 53 9.45 -5.80 64.07
C GLY A 53 9.87 -4.34 64.32
N SER A 54 10.35 -4.07 65.53
CA SER A 54 10.91 -2.78 65.97
C SER A 54 12.22 -2.44 65.25
N GLY A 55 12.42 -1.17 64.86
CA GLY A 55 13.69 -0.64 64.39
C GLY A 55 13.65 0.88 64.25
N THR A 56 14.51 1.56 64.99
CA THR A 56 14.53 3.01 65.28
C THR A 56 15.31 3.85 64.26
N ALA A 57 14.74 5.03 63.95
CA ALA A 57 15.32 6.37 63.74
C ALA A 57 16.71 6.60 63.10
N SER A 58 16.70 7.46 62.05
CA SER A 58 17.62 8.57 61.70
C SER A 58 17.43 8.88 60.20
N ASP A 59 17.43 10.08 59.62
CA ASP A 59 17.38 11.48 60.02
C ASP A 59 17.19 12.27 58.68
N LEU A 60 16.26 13.26 58.67
CA LEU A 60 16.27 14.53 57.89
C LEU A 60 16.19 14.49 56.32
N PRO A 61 15.86 15.61 55.62
CA PRO A 61 14.48 15.96 55.28
C PRO A 61 14.22 16.28 53.79
N THR A 62 12.96 16.14 53.39
CA THR A 62 12.36 16.65 52.15
C THR A 62 12.00 18.13 52.29
N SER A 63 12.19 18.94 51.24
CA SER A 63 11.45 20.19 51.07
C SER A 63 11.21 20.46 49.58
N ALA A 64 9.93 20.44 49.23
CA ALA A 64 9.36 20.88 47.96
C ALA A 64 9.06 22.40 48.02
N PRO A 65 8.77 23.07 46.89
CA PRO A 65 8.68 24.52 46.75
C PRO A 65 7.25 25.02 46.85
N ASP A 66 7.08 26.30 47.20
CA ASP A 66 5.98 27.12 46.67
C ASP A 66 6.20 28.59 47.01
N SER A 67 5.99 29.50 46.05
CA SER A 67 5.25 30.77 46.21
C SER A 67 5.55 31.81 45.10
N PRO A 68 4.60 32.72 44.83
CA PRO A 68 4.40 33.37 43.54
C PRO A 68 4.73 34.89 43.51
N VAL A 69 4.71 35.45 42.30
CA VAL A 69 4.78 36.89 41.94
C VAL A 69 3.53 37.70 42.39
N PRO A 70 3.64 39.03 42.64
CA PRO A 70 3.06 40.00 41.68
C PRO A 70 3.68 41.44 41.61
N SER A 71 3.66 41.98 40.38
CA SER A 71 3.16 43.29 39.87
C SER A 71 3.64 44.71 40.30
N SER A 72 3.83 45.53 39.24
CA SER A 72 3.62 47.01 39.04
C SER A 72 4.76 48.03 39.33
N PRO A 73 4.74 49.29 38.78
CA PRO A 73 4.22 49.82 37.49
C PRO A 73 5.09 50.94 36.79
N GLY A 74 4.85 51.20 35.48
CA GLY A 74 4.63 52.54 34.84
C GLY A 74 5.73 53.61 34.56
N GLY A 75 6.27 53.64 33.32
CA GLY A 75 6.54 54.79 32.38
C GLY A 75 7.56 55.92 32.71
N PRO A 76 7.83 56.91 31.81
CA PRO A 76 7.86 56.96 30.33
C PRO A 76 9.15 57.63 29.73
N ALA A 77 9.43 57.52 28.41
CA ALA A 77 10.15 58.56 27.63
C ALA A 77 10.24 58.23 26.12
N SER A 78 10.16 59.30 25.31
CA SER A 78 10.20 59.41 23.86
C SER A 78 11.63 59.48 23.30
N GLY A 79 11.89 58.99 22.08
CA GLY A 79 13.12 59.31 21.33
C GLY A 79 13.41 58.49 20.06
N SER A 80 13.31 59.17 18.92
CA SER A 80 14.04 59.01 17.63
C SER A 80 14.02 57.71 16.81
N ALA A 81 13.74 57.95 15.53
CA ALA A 81 13.90 57.08 14.37
C ALA A 81 15.34 56.61 14.15
N GLY A 82 15.48 55.37 13.73
CA GLY A 82 16.66 54.79 13.10
C GLY A 82 16.22 53.65 12.18
N ASP A 83 16.51 53.79 10.89
CA ASP A 83 16.30 52.80 9.84
C ASP A 83 16.79 51.42 10.27
N ALA A 84 15.86 50.45 10.32
CA ALA A 84 16.20 49.04 10.34
C ALA A 84 16.38 48.57 8.88
N PRO A 85 17.48 47.88 8.54
CA PRO A 85 17.67 47.36 7.20
C PRO A 85 16.54 46.35 6.91
N THR A 86 15.88 46.56 5.79
CA THR A 86 14.90 45.63 5.21
C THR A 86 15.55 44.27 5.09
N GLN A 87 15.16 43.36 5.97
CA GLN A 87 15.46 41.94 5.83
C GLN A 87 14.82 41.48 4.51
N PRO A 88 15.59 40.88 3.57
CA PRO A 88 14.99 40.29 2.37
C PRO A 88 13.93 39.30 2.84
N GLY A 89 12.71 39.47 2.33
CA GLY A 89 11.59 38.62 2.66
C GLY A 89 12.02 37.17 2.51
N GLY A 90 11.83 36.39 3.58
CA GLY A 90 11.84 34.94 3.47
C GLY A 90 10.84 34.58 2.40
N GLY A 91 11.35 34.16 1.24
CA GLY A 91 10.55 33.47 0.24
C GLY A 91 10.03 32.24 0.95
N GLY A 92 8.81 32.32 1.46
CA GLY A 92 8.08 31.13 1.88
C GLY A 92 8.12 30.19 0.69
N ALA A 93 8.63 28.97 0.91
CA ALA A 93 8.63 27.93 -0.09
C ALA A 93 7.25 27.93 -0.74
N ALA A 94 7.21 28.22 -2.05
CA ALA A 94 5.97 28.13 -2.78
C ALA A 94 5.53 26.67 -2.68
N GLY A 95 4.32 26.44 -2.15
CA GLY A 95 3.76 25.10 -2.11
C GLY A 95 3.68 24.55 -3.53
N ILE A 96 3.97 23.26 -3.68
CA ILE A 96 3.95 22.64 -5.01
C ILE A 96 2.53 22.65 -5.58
N SER A 97 2.42 23.13 -6.82
CA SER A 97 1.18 23.13 -7.59
C SER A 97 1.04 21.83 -8.41
N LEU A 98 1.05 20.69 -7.73
CA LEU A 98 0.71 19.39 -8.32
C LEU A 98 -0.60 18.87 -7.71
N PRO A 99 -1.37 18.07 -8.47
CA PRO A 99 -2.43 17.26 -7.90
C PRO A 99 -1.93 16.45 -6.69
N LEU A 100 -2.67 16.51 -5.58
CA LEU A 100 -2.42 15.70 -4.39
C LEU A 100 -2.91 14.27 -4.65
N THR A 101 -2.13 13.55 -5.46
CA THR A 101 -2.36 12.16 -5.86
C THR A 101 -1.07 11.36 -5.70
N THR A 102 -1.17 10.05 -5.94
CA THR A 102 0.01 9.20 -6.11
C THR A 102 0.45 9.21 -7.57
N TRP A 103 1.74 9.40 -7.77
CA TRP A 103 2.45 9.29 -9.03
C TRP A 103 3.16 7.94 -9.05
N VAL A 104 3.11 7.23 -10.17
CA VAL A 104 3.63 5.88 -10.27
C VAL A 104 4.42 5.70 -11.57
N VAL A 105 5.47 4.89 -11.50
CA VAL A 105 6.15 4.32 -12.66
C VAL A 105 6.34 2.82 -12.42
N THR A 106 5.97 2.01 -13.42
CA THR A 106 6.07 0.56 -13.39
C THR A 106 6.89 -0.01 -14.55
N ASP A 107 7.18 0.80 -15.57
CA ASP A 107 7.96 0.40 -16.74
C ASP A 107 9.35 1.04 -16.69
N SER A 108 10.38 0.23 -16.92
CA SER A 108 11.77 0.73 -17.01
C SER A 108 11.95 1.65 -18.22
N ALA A 109 11.10 1.57 -19.25
CA ALA A 109 11.16 2.47 -20.40
C ALA A 109 10.90 3.95 -20.03
N ASP A 110 10.18 4.18 -18.93
CA ASP A 110 9.89 5.50 -18.38
C ASP A 110 10.99 6.02 -17.45
N VAL A 111 12.04 5.20 -17.22
CA VAL A 111 13.21 5.52 -16.41
C VAL A 111 14.45 5.54 -17.30
N LYS A 112 15.27 6.58 -17.14
CA LYS A 112 16.56 6.69 -17.81
C LYS A 112 17.66 6.85 -16.78
N GLY A 113 18.68 6.00 -16.88
CA GLY A 113 19.81 5.97 -15.96
C GLY A 113 19.74 4.84 -14.92
N HIS A 114 18.62 4.13 -14.86
CA HIS A 114 18.45 2.93 -14.04
C HIS A 114 17.37 2.02 -14.62
N ASP A 115 17.56 0.72 -14.55
CA ASP A 115 16.53 -0.27 -14.90
C ASP A 115 15.76 -0.63 -13.63
N LEU A 116 14.42 -0.66 -13.69
CA LEU A 116 13.63 -1.06 -12.54
C LEU A 116 13.85 -2.56 -12.26
N VAL A 117 13.97 -2.89 -10.98
CA VAL A 117 13.95 -4.28 -10.52
C VAL A 117 12.62 -4.92 -10.95
N GLU A 118 12.67 -6.15 -11.45
CA GLU A 118 11.49 -6.88 -11.93
C GLU A 118 10.41 -6.94 -10.84
N GLY A 119 9.17 -6.58 -11.21
CA GLY A 119 8.03 -6.55 -10.29
C GLY A 119 8.02 -5.38 -9.30
N SER A 120 9.00 -4.47 -9.35
CA SER A 120 9.03 -3.25 -8.54
C SER A 120 8.35 -2.07 -9.26
N SER A 121 8.13 -0.99 -8.51
CA SER A 121 7.58 0.27 -9.01
C SER A 121 8.10 1.41 -8.17
N ILE A 122 8.25 2.60 -8.76
CA ILE A 122 8.51 3.82 -7.98
C ILE A 122 7.19 4.57 -7.81
N THR A 123 6.81 4.82 -6.57
CA THR A 123 5.65 5.64 -6.21
C THR A 123 6.10 6.90 -5.51
N LEU A 124 5.41 8.00 -5.80
CA LEU A 124 5.62 9.30 -5.21
C LEU A 124 4.28 9.88 -4.78
N SER A 125 4.18 10.40 -3.57
CA SER A 125 3.01 11.12 -3.08
C SER A 125 3.42 12.45 -2.48
N ILE A 126 2.54 13.44 -2.63
CA ILE A 126 2.72 14.76 -2.03
C ILE A 126 1.52 15.03 -1.13
N THR A 127 1.78 15.32 0.15
CA THR A 127 0.77 15.69 1.14
C THR A 127 1.00 17.15 1.58
N ASP A 128 -0.09 17.88 1.82
CA ASP A 128 -0.07 19.28 2.24
C ASP A 128 0.84 20.19 1.38
N SER A 129 0.98 19.85 0.09
CA SER A 129 1.82 20.52 -0.91
C SER A 129 3.32 20.62 -0.59
N THR A 130 3.80 19.99 0.48
CA THR A 130 5.18 20.16 0.99
C THR A 130 5.81 18.87 1.52
N GLN A 131 5.03 17.83 1.84
CA GLN A 131 5.56 16.57 2.33
C GLN A 131 5.63 15.57 1.19
N LEU A 132 6.84 15.07 0.92
CA LEU A 132 7.10 14.07 -0.11
C LEU A 132 7.20 12.68 0.56
N GLY A 133 6.39 11.74 0.07
CA GLY A 133 6.54 10.32 0.34
C GLY A 133 7.00 9.59 -0.91
N VAL A 134 7.96 8.66 -0.78
CA VAL A 134 8.47 7.86 -1.91
C VAL A 134 8.60 6.40 -1.49
N ARG A 135 8.27 5.49 -2.40
CA ARG A 135 8.74 4.09 -2.33
C ARG A 135 9.30 3.72 -3.69
N ALA A 136 10.55 3.27 -3.71
CA ALA A 136 11.23 2.91 -4.95
C ALA A 136 11.50 1.42 -5.02
N GLY A 137 11.88 0.77 -3.92
CA GLY A 137 12.09 -0.66 -3.84
C GLY A 137 11.63 -1.19 -2.49
N CYS A 138 12.56 -1.36 -1.56
CA CYS A 138 12.31 -1.97 -0.26
C CYS A 138 11.84 -0.95 0.77
N ASN A 139 12.52 0.20 0.82
CA ASN A 139 12.37 1.18 1.87
C ASN A 139 11.39 2.29 1.50
N SER A 140 10.67 2.78 2.50
CA SER A 140 9.90 4.01 2.36
C SER A 140 10.80 5.20 2.68
N MET A 141 10.76 6.21 1.84
CA MET A 141 11.46 7.47 2.02
C MET A 141 10.45 8.60 2.26
N GLY A 142 10.87 9.60 3.04
CA GLY A 142 10.07 10.78 3.28
C GLY A 142 10.94 12.00 3.54
N GLY A 143 10.47 13.17 3.12
CA GLY A 143 11.17 14.44 3.33
C GLY A 143 10.28 15.64 3.01
N THR A 144 10.84 16.83 3.24
CA THR A 144 10.18 18.09 2.88
C THR A 144 10.58 18.49 1.47
N LEU A 145 9.59 18.77 0.64
CA LEU A 145 9.74 19.11 -0.77
C LEU A 145 9.36 20.58 -0.99
N ALA A 146 10.26 21.29 -1.68
CA ALA A 146 10.05 22.63 -2.17
C ALA A 146 10.35 22.69 -3.67
N GLU A 147 9.74 23.63 -4.37
CA GLU A 147 9.98 23.88 -5.78
C GLU A 147 10.27 25.37 -6.01
N ALA A 148 11.30 25.63 -6.83
CA ALA A 148 11.64 26.96 -7.29
C ALA A 148 12.14 26.89 -8.74
N ASP A 149 11.56 27.71 -9.62
CA ASP A 149 11.95 27.81 -11.04
C ASP A 149 11.95 26.46 -11.80
N GLY A 150 11.03 25.56 -11.44
CA GLY A 150 10.88 24.23 -11.99
C GLY A 150 11.88 23.21 -11.44
N VAL A 151 12.64 23.54 -10.39
CA VAL A 151 13.62 22.64 -9.76
C VAL A 151 13.13 22.23 -8.38
N TRP A 152 13.10 20.93 -8.14
CA TRP A 152 12.77 20.39 -6.82
C TRP A 152 13.96 20.47 -5.88
N THR A 153 13.67 20.77 -4.62
CA THR A 153 14.61 20.65 -3.51
C THR A 153 13.97 19.77 -2.46
N VAL A 154 14.58 18.62 -2.19
CA VAL A 154 14.14 17.70 -1.15
C VAL A 154 15.08 17.82 0.04
N SER A 155 14.57 18.34 1.15
CA SER A 155 15.30 18.46 2.41
C SER A 155 14.85 17.40 3.41
N GLU A 156 15.74 17.02 4.32
CA GLU A 156 15.44 16.06 5.40
C GLU A 156 14.95 14.71 4.86
N LEU A 157 15.41 14.31 3.67
CA LEU A 157 15.10 13.00 3.13
C LEU A 157 15.66 11.93 4.06
N SER A 158 14.76 11.11 4.57
CA SER A 158 15.06 9.97 5.43
C SER A 158 14.39 8.73 4.86
N GLN A 159 14.88 7.56 5.25
CA GLN A 159 14.34 6.30 4.81
C GLN A 159 14.32 5.29 5.94
N THR A 160 13.46 4.28 5.83
CA THR A 160 13.54 3.09 6.68
C THR A 160 14.82 2.31 6.40
N GLU A 161 15.23 1.47 7.34
CA GLU A 161 16.39 0.57 7.23
C GLU A 161 15.95 -0.90 7.21
N MET A 162 14.95 -1.20 6.39
CA MET A 162 14.55 -2.59 6.13
C MET A 162 15.57 -3.25 5.20
N ALA A 163 15.94 -4.49 5.53
CA ALA A 163 16.81 -5.31 4.70
C ALA A 163 15.95 -6.15 3.74
N CYS A 164 16.12 -5.94 2.45
CA CYS A 164 15.55 -6.76 1.38
C CYS A 164 16.66 -7.27 0.45
N GLU A 165 16.30 -7.81 -0.71
CA GLU A 165 17.21 -8.16 -1.78
C GLU A 165 18.04 -6.95 -2.23
N GLN A 166 19.32 -7.18 -2.48
CA GLN A 166 20.27 -6.11 -2.84
C GLN A 166 19.79 -5.21 -3.99
N PRO A 167 19.23 -5.73 -5.11
CA PRO A 167 18.77 -4.87 -6.20
C PRO A 167 17.70 -3.85 -5.78
N LEU A 168 16.79 -4.20 -4.87
CA LEU A 168 15.75 -3.29 -4.38
C LEU A 168 16.34 -2.16 -3.52
N MET A 169 17.36 -2.49 -2.72
CA MET A 169 18.07 -1.49 -1.91
C MET A 169 18.96 -0.58 -2.76
N ASP A 170 19.54 -1.10 -3.83
CA ASP A 170 20.31 -0.30 -4.81
C ASP A 170 19.38 0.68 -5.55
N GLN A 171 18.17 0.24 -5.91
CA GLN A 171 17.13 1.11 -6.50
C GLN A 171 16.65 2.19 -5.53
N ASP A 172 16.44 1.87 -4.24
CA ASP A 172 16.14 2.87 -3.20
C ASP A 172 17.22 3.94 -3.13
N SER A 173 18.48 3.52 -3.10
CA SER A 173 19.64 4.43 -3.00
C SER A 173 19.74 5.34 -4.23
N TRP A 174 19.55 4.77 -5.43
CA TRP A 174 19.56 5.53 -6.67
C TRP A 174 18.47 6.61 -6.72
N VAL A 175 17.23 6.27 -6.33
CA VAL A 175 16.13 7.25 -6.28
C VAL A 175 16.38 8.32 -5.23
N ALA A 176 16.91 7.96 -4.05
CA ALA A 176 17.26 8.92 -3.01
C ALA A 176 18.30 9.94 -3.50
N GLU A 177 19.38 9.46 -4.14
CA GLU A 177 20.41 10.32 -4.72
C GLU A 177 19.87 11.21 -5.84
N PHE A 178 19.03 10.65 -6.72
CA PHE A 178 18.37 11.38 -7.81
C PHE A 178 17.52 12.55 -7.27
N LEU A 179 16.72 12.31 -6.24
CA LEU A 179 15.87 13.34 -5.62
C LEU A 179 16.67 14.40 -4.87
N GLN A 180 17.74 13.99 -4.17
CA GLN A 180 18.63 14.92 -3.46
C GLN A 180 19.48 15.78 -4.41
N ALA A 181 19.74 15.31 -5.63
CA ALA A 181 20.45 16.09 -6.65
C ALA A 181 19.64 17.29 -7.19
N GLY A 182 18.37 17.40 -6.82
CA GLY A 182 17.48 18.51 -7.20
C GLY A 182 17.05 18.43 -8.66
N PRO A 183 16.23 17.43 -9.03
CA PRO A 183 15.81 17.26 -10.41
C PRO A 183 14.90 18.40 -10.86
N LYS A 184 14.96 18.72 -12.15
CA LYS A 184 13.97 19.60 -12.78
C LYS A 184 12.66 18.84 -12.90
N ALA A 185 11.56 19.43 -12.45
CA ALA A 185 10.24 18.87 -12.54
C ALA A 185 9.41 19.60 -13.61
N GLU A 186 8.82 18.83 -14.50
CA GLU A 186 7.86 19.30 -15.50
C GLU A 186 6.59 18.50 -15.38
N TYR A 187 5.46 19.19 -15.25
CA TYR A 187 4.14 18.55 -15.17
C TYR A 187 3.23 19.08 -16.29
N GLY A 188 2.64 18.16 -17.03
CA GLY A 188 1.73 18.44 -18.12
C GLY A 188 1.04 17.17 -18.61
N ASP A 189 -0.17 17.30 -19.17
CA ASP A 189 -0.88 16.20 -19.83
C ASP A 189 -1.05 14.92 -18.97
N GLY A 190 -1.14 15.08 -17.64
CA GLY A 190 -1.31 13.97 -16.71
C GLY A 190 -0.02 13.21 -16.37
N SER A 191 1.14 13.72 -16.79
CA SER A 191 2.45 13.13 -16.56
C SER A 191 3.37 14.09 -15.80
N LEU A 192 4.15 13.55 -14.86
CA LEU A 192 5.18 14.27 -14.13
C LEU A 192 6.54 13.72 -14.57
N VAL A 193 7.38 14.57 -15.16
CA VAL A 193 8.74 14.21 -15.58
C VAL A 193 9.73 14.87 -14.63
N LEU A 194 10.55 14.06 -13.98
CA LEU A 194 11.71 14.52 -13.21
C LEU A 194 12.97 14.27 -14.04
N THR A 195 13.81 15.29 -14.22
CA THR A 195 15.06 15.21 -14.99
C THR A 195 16.25 15.60 -14.13
N GLY A 196 17.21 14.70 -13.99
CA GLY A 196 18.46 14.92 -13.28
C GLY A 196 19.46 15.73 -14.09
N THR A 197 20.42 16.35 -13.41
CA THR A 197 21.48 17.15 -14.07
C THR A 197 22.47 16.31 -14.87
N ASP A 198 22.55 15.01 -14.58
CA ASP A 198 23.36 14.01 -15.29
C ASP A 198 22.65 13.44 -16.53
N GLY A 199 21.42 13.89 -16.81
CA GLY A 199 20.61 13.45 -17.93
C GLY A 199 19.81 12.17 -17.67
N SER A 200 19.77 11.68 -16.42
CA SER A 200 18.78 10.71 -15.95
C SER A 200 17.39 11.34 -15.91
N SER A 201 16.35 10.51 -15.98
CA SER A 201 14.97 10.99 -15.88
C SER A 201 14.01 9.92 -15.42
N ILE A 202 12.93 10.32 -14.76
CA ILE A 202 11.81 9.45 -14.37
C ILE A 202 10.52 10.10 -14.85
N THR A 203 9.74 9.38 -15.64
CA THR A 203 8.42 9.80 -16.12
C THR A 203 7.35 9.08 -15.33
N PHE A 204 6.60 9.82 -14.51
CA PHE A 204 5.50 9.27 -13.73
C PHE A 204 4.16 9.49 -14.44
N GLY A 205 3.29 8.50 -14.32
CA GLY A 205 1.86 8.63 -14.57
C GLY A 205 1.09 8.88 -13.27
N MET A 206 -0.12 9.42 -13.38
CA MET A 206 -1.05 9.44 -12.25
C MET A 206 -1.54 8.02 -11.95
N GLN A 207 -1.44 7.61 -10.68
CA GLN A 207 -2.04 6.37 -10.20
C GLN A 207 -3.54 6.38 -10.49
N GLN A 208 -4.01 5.39 -11.24
CA GLN A 208 -5.43 5.18 -11.49
C GLN A 208 -6.01 4.30 -10.37
N PRO A 209 -7.29 4.50 -10.00
CA PRO A 209 -7.97 3.56 -9.12
C PRO A 209 -7.96 2.16 -9.73
N ALA A 210 -7.66 1.15 -8.91
CA ALA A 210 -7.71 -0.25 -9.32
C ALA A 210 -9.15 -0.64 -9.63
N SER A 211 -9.30 -1.59 -10.56
CA SER A 211 -10.58 -2.27 -10.79
C SER A 211 -10.61 -3.57 -10.00
N LEU A 212 -11.77 -3.99 -9.50
CA LEU A 212 -11.87 -5.29 -8.80
C LEU A 212 -11.42 -6.44 -9.73
N THR A 213 -11.94 -6.42 -10.95
CA THR A 213 -11.61 -7.41 -12.00
C THR A 213 -10.27 -7.08 -12.66
N GLY A 214 -9.47 -8.12 -12.93
CA GLY A 214 -8.18 -8.02 -13.63
C GLY A 214 -7.00 -7.57 -12.74
N THR A 215 -7.26 -7.21 -11.49
CA THR A 215 -6.24 -6.84 -10.50
C THR A 215 -5.84 -8.06 -9.67
N ASN A 216 -4.54 -8.21 -9.42
CA ASN A 216 -4.04 -9.18 -8.45
C ASN A 216 -4.09 -8.54 -7.06
N TRP A 217 -4.88 -9.11 -6.15
CA TRP A 217 -5.08 -8.61 -4.80
C TRP A 217 -4.31 -9.49 -3.82
N VAL A 218 -3.30 -8.92 -3.17
CA VAL A 218 -2.49 -9.62 -2.16
C VAL A 218 -3.04 -9.30 -0.78
N LEU A 219 -3.25 -10.33 0.05
CA LEU A 219 -3.78 -10.18 1.40
C LEU A 219 -2.76 -9.42 2.26
N ASP A 220 -3.18 -8.35 2.91
CA ASP A 220 -2.34 -7.56 3.81
C ASP A 220 -2.77 -7.67 5.29
N GLY A 221 -4.01 -8.08 5.54
CA GLY A 221 -4.54 -8.23 6.90
C GLY A 221 -5.89 -8.94 6.98
N ILE A 222 -6.22 -9.39 8.19
CA ILE A 222 -7.51 -9.93 8.57
C ILE A 222 -8.14 -9.00 9.62
N LEU A 223 -9.44 -8.76 9.49
CA LEU A 223 -10.27 -7.98 10.40
C LEU A 223 -11.21 -8.92 11.18
N ASP A 224 -11.26 -8.74 12.49
CA ASP A 224 -12.32 -9.25 13.36
C ASP A 224 -13.12 -8.05 13.88
N GLY A 225 -14.21 -7.71 13.19
CA GLY A 225 -14.90 -6.44 13.37
C GLY A 225 -13.98 -5.25 13.07
N ASP A 226 -13.72 -4.43 14.10
CA ASP A 226 -12.86 -3.23 13.99
C ASP A 226 -11.38 -3.52 14.32
N VAL A 227 -11.03 -4.77 14.64
CA VAL A 227 -9.66 -5.14 15.04
C VAL A 227 -8.92 -5.70 13.83
N ALA A 228 -7.86 -4.99 13.41
CA ALA A 228 -6.97 -5.44 12.35
C ALA A 228 -5.79 -6.26 12.87
N SER A 229 -5.47 -7.33 12.16
CA SER A 229 -4.30 -8.18 12.38
C SER A 229 -3.50 -8.33 11.09
N SER A 230 -2.17 -8.24 11.21
CA SER A 230 -1.26 -8.44 10.08
C SER A 230 -1.06 -9.92 9.80
N ILE A 231 -0.78 -10.23 8.53
CA ILE A 231 -0.43 -11.57 8.08
C ILE A 231 1.08 -11.84 8.30
N PRO A 232 1.48 -13.07 8.66
CA PRO A 232 2.89 -13.47 8.69
C PRO A 232 3.60 -13.20 7.35
N ALA A 233 4.86 -12.75 7.40
CA ALA A 233 5.58 -12.28 6.20
C ALA A 233 5.88 -13.38 5.17
N ASP A 234 5.84 -14.64 5.59
CA ASP A 234 6.04 -15.83 4.76
C ASP A 234 4.76 -16.36 4.10
N VAL A 235 3.59 -15.79 4.43
CA VAL A 235 2.32 -16.15 3.82
C VAL A 235 2.08 -15.28 2.58
N ASN A 236 2.15 -15.90 1.41
CA ASN A 236 1.80 -15.26 0.13
C ASN A 236 0.37 -15.63 -0.29
N ALA A 237 -0.62 -15.01 0.36
CA ALA A 237 -2.03 -15.19 0.03
C ALA A 237 -2.52 -14.10 -0.93
N TRP A 238 -3.29 -14.48 -1.94
CA TRP A 238 -3.81 -13.57 -2.96
C TRP A 238 -5.12 -14.06 -3.55
N LEU A 239 -5.87 -13.13 -4.15
CA LEU A 239 -7.01 -13.44 -5.00
C LEU A 239 -7.00 -12.62 -6.27
N ARG A 240 -7.72 -13.11 -7.27
CA ARG A 240 -7.95 -12.42 -8.53
C ARG A 240 -9.31 -12.77 -9.09
N VAL A 241 -10.04 -11.75 -9.53
CA VAL A 241 -11.31 -11.89 -10.23
C VAL A 241 -11.09 -11.61 -11.72
N ASP A 242 -11.46 -12.55 -12.58
CA ASP A 242 -11.43 -12.41 -14.03
C ASP A 242 -12.81 -12.75 -14.60
N GLY A 243 -13.65 -11.73 -14.78
CA GLY A 243 -15.03 -11.90 -15.20
C GLY A 243 -15.85 -12.64 -14.14
N THR A 244 -16.24 -13.88 -14.44
CA THR A 244 -17.04 -14.72 -13.54
C THR A 244 -16.21 -15.76 -12.80
N GLN A 245 -14.89 -15.68 -12.87
CA GLN A 245 -13.97 -16.62 -12.24
C GLN A 245 -13.21 -15.92 -11.12
N LEU A 246 -13.20 -16.57 -9.95
CA LEU A 246 -12.37 -16.22 -8.81
C LEU A 246 -11.24 -17.24 -8.72
N SER A 247 -9.99 -16.77 -8.76
CA SER A 247 -8.80 -17.54 -8.42
C SER A 247 -8.27 -17.09 -7.07
N VAL A 248 -7.90 -18.03 -6.21
CA VAL A 248 -7.40 -17.75 -4.86
C VAL A 248 -6.17 -18.59 -4.53
N ASN A 249 -5.32 -18.06 -3.66
CA ASN A 249 -4.25 -18.76 -2.99
C ASN A 249 -4.27 -18.33 -1.52
N GLY A 250 -4.41 -19.30 -0.60
CA GLY A 250 -4.43 -19.04 0.84
C GLY A 250 -3.06 -19.00 1.50
N GLY A 251 -1.98 -19.06 0.73
CA GLY A 251 -0.59 -19.21 1.19
C GLY A 251 -0.09 -20.65 1.09
N CYS A 252 -0.93 -21.64 1.40
CA CYS A 252 -0.58 -23.07 1.26
C CYS A 252 -1.23 -23.68 0.01
N ASN A 253 -2.56 -23.60 -0.06
CA ASN A 253 -3.39 -24.18 -1.09
C ASN A 253 -3.89 -23.12 -2.07
N GLY A 254 -3.81 -23.47 -3.35
CA GLY A 254 -4.52 -22.76 -4.40
C GLY A 254 -5.94 -23.32 -4.57
N GLY A 255 -6.84 -22.47 -5.02
CA GLY A 255 -8.23 -22.83 -5.33
C GLY A 255 -8.90 -21.83 -6.27
N GLY A 256 -10.18 -22.08 -6.53
CA GLY A 256 -11.01 -21.17 -7.30
C GLY A 256 -12.49 -21.46 -7.15
N SER A 257 -13.30 -20.52 -7.65
CA SER A 257 -14.76 -20.58 -7.64
C SER A 257 -15.32 -19.82 -8.84
N THR A 258 -16.59 -20.04 -9.14
CA THR A 258 -17.41 -19.06 -9.85
C THR A 258 -17.73 -17.89 -8.92
N VAL A 259 -17.80 -16.69 -9.48
CA VAL A 259 -18.20 -15.47 -8.75
C VAL A 259 -19.17 -14.64 -9.57
N ALA A 260 -20.23 -14.15 -8.92
CA ALA A 260 -21.10 -13.13 -9.47
C ALA A 260 -20.82 -11.81 -8.73
N VAL A 261 -20.33 -10.81 -9.47
CA VAL A 261 -19.99 -9.48 -8.93
C VAL A 261 -21.14 -8.52 -9.19
N THR A 262 -21.57 -7.82 -8.15
CA THR A 262 -22.42 -6.63 -8.25
C THR A 262 -21.60 -5.42 -7.82
N GLU A 263 -21.40 -4.50 -8.75
CA GLU A 263 -20.64 -3.28 -8.49
C GLU A 263 -21.34 -2.39 -7.45
N GLY A 264 -20.52 -1.83 -6.57
CA GLY A 264 -20.97 -0.84 -5.60
C GLY A 264 -21.20 0.54 -6.23
N THR A 265 -21.54 1.48 -5.37
CA THR A 265 -21.56 2.93 -5.67
C THR A 265 -20.76 3.66 -4.60
N PRO A 266 -20.45 4.95 -4.75
CA PRO A 266 -19.77 5.71 -3.69
C PRO A 266 -20.44 5.63 -2.30
N ASP A 267 -21.76 5.38 -2.26
CA ASP A 267 -22.55 5.31 -1.04
C ASP A 267 -23.00 3.88 -0.67
N THR A 268 -22.61 2.86 -1.42
CA THR A 268 -23.06 1.47 -1.19
C THR A 268 -21.97 0.48 -1.57
N PRO A 269 -21.55 -0.43 -0.67
CA PRO A 269 -20.55 -1.43 -0.99
C PRO A 269 -21.02 -2.31 -2.15
N GLY A 270 -20.06 -2.80 -2.94
CA GLY A 270 -20.33 -3.86 -3.90
C GLY A 270 -20.55 -5.19 -3.19
N SER A 271 -20.99 -6.21 -3.92
CA SER A 271 -21.10 -7.56 -3.39
C SER A 271 -20.56 -8.60 -4.35
N MET A 272 -20.07 -9.71 -3.79
CA MET A 272 -19.68 -10.90 -4.54
C MET A 272 -20.44 -12.10 -3.99
N GLU A 273 -21.01 -12.89 -4.89
CA GLU A 273 -21.58 -14.21 -4.56
C GLU A 273 -20.62 -15.28 -5.05
N ILE A 274 -20.03 -16.03 -4.12
CA ILE A 274 -19.00 -17.02 -4.37
C ILE A 274 -19.57 -18.41 -4.07
N GLU A 275 -19.62 -19.28 -5.08
CA GLU A 275 -20.25 -20.61 -4.99
C GLU A 275 -19.31 -21.68 -4.42
N GLY A 276 -18.72 -21.43 -3.25
CA GLY A 276 -17.81 -22.33 -2.56
C GLY A 276 -16.45 -22.51 -3.27
N ILE A 277 -15.37 -22.38 -2.52
CA ILE A 277 -14.01 -22.51 -3.08
C ILE A 277 -13.66 -23.99 -3.21
N VAL A 278 -13.31 -24.41 -4.43
CA VAL A 278 -12.66 -25.70 -4.67
C VAL A 278 -11.16 -25.49 -4.55
N SER A 279 -10.53 -26.14 -3.56
CA SER A 279 -9.10 -25.98 -3.28
C SER A 279 -8.33 -27.31 -3.32
N THR A 280 -7.01 -27.16 -3.36
CA THR A 280 -6.07 -28.25 -3.05
C THR A 280 -6.08 -28.56 -1.54
N MET A 281 -5.50 -29.70 -1.15
CA MET A 281 -5.47 -30.19 0.24
C MET A 281 -4.03 -30.56 0.66
N MET A 282 -3.08 -29.67 0.40
CA MET A 282 -1.73 -29.72 0.92
C MET A 282 -1.72 -29.32 2.39
N ALA A 283 -0.79 -29.92 3.13
CA ALA A 283 -0.52 -29.55 4.51
C ALA A 283 0.71 -28.65 4.57
N CYS A 284 0.58 -27.51 5.23
CA CYS A 284 1.66 -26.57 5.55
C CYS A 284 1.71 -26.32 7.06
N ASP A 285 2.58 -25.40 7.47
CA ASP A 285 2.66 -24.95 8.87
C ASP A 285 1.33 -24.35 9.35
N GLU A 286 1.06 -24.50 10.64
CA GLU A 286 -0.23 -24.19 11.26
C GLU A 286 -0.63 -22.72 11.07
N ASP A 287 0.31 -21.79 11.15
CA ASP A 287 0.06 -20.37 10.97
C ASP A 287 -0.40 -20.04 9.54
N ILE A 288 0.22 -20.68 8.53
CA ILE A 288 -0.16 -20.54 7.12
C ILE A 288 -1.56 -21.13 6.90
N MET A 289 -1.80 -22.35 7.42
CA MET A 289 -3.10 -23.00 7.32
C MET A 289 -4.20 -22.22 8.03
N THR A 290 -3.89 -21.50 9.11
CA THR A 290 -4.85 -20.64 9.82
C THR A 290 -5.29 -19.47 8.95
N VAL A 291 -4.35 -18.76 8.33
CA VAL A 291 -4.65 -17.67 7.40
C VAL A 291 -5.48 -18.16 6.21
N GLU A 292 -5.10 -19.30 5.62
CA GLU A 292 -5.84 -19.90 4.53
C GLU A 292 -7.29 -20.21 4.90
N GLN A 293 -7.51 -20.88 6.03
CA GLN A 293 -8.85 -21.27 6.47
C GLN A 293 -9.73 -20.05 6.75
N THR A 294 -9.16 -19.01 7.37
CA THR A 294 -9.88 -17.74 7.58
C THR A 294 -10.23 -17.07 6.26
N MET A 295 -9.29 -17.01 5.31
CA MET A 295 -9.53 -16.42 3.99
C MET A 295 -10.61 -17.17 3.22
N PHE A 296 -10.52 -18.50 3.13
CA PHE A 296 -11.49 -19.28 2.36
C PHE A 296 -12.87 -19.33 3.03
N GLY A 297 -12.91 -19.37 4.37
CA GLY A 297 -14.17 -19.29 5.12
C GLY A 297 -14.86 -17.94 4.93
N ALA A 298 -14.11 -16.83 4.98
CA ALA A 298 -14.67 -15.50 4.76
C ALA A 298 -15.17 -15.28 3.32
N LEU A 299 -14.61 -16.01 2.35
CA LEU A 299 -15.02 -15.96 0.95
C LEU A 299 -16.14 -16.97 0.60
N ASP A 300 -16.65 -17.75 1.55
CA ASP A 300 -17.72 -18.71 1.29
C ASP A 300 -19.11 -18.03 1.33
N GLY A 301 -19.75 -17.94 0.17
CA GLY A 301 -21.09 -17.36 0.02
C GLY A 301 -21.10 -15.88 -0.40
N THR A 302 -22.02 -15.11 0.17
CA THR A 302 -22.19 -13.69 -0.19
C THR A 302 -21.37 -12.79 0.71
N VAL A 303 -20.49 -12.02 0.10
CA VAL A 303 -19.64 -11.02 0.77
C VAL A 303 -19.92 -9.63 0.22
N SER A 304 -19.69 -8.62 1.05
CA SER A 304 -19.63 -7.22 0.61
C SER A 304 -18.18 -6.81 0.36
N TYR A 305 -17.94 -5.83 -0.50
CA TYR A 305 -16.61 -5.28 -0.69
C TYR A 305 -16.61 -3.76 -0.84
N LEU A 306 -15.50 -3.17 -0.41
CA LEU A 306 -15.16 -1.76 -0.60
C LEU A 306 -13.81 -1.69 -1.31
N LEU A 307 -13.77 -0.97 -2.43
CA LEU A 307 -12.55 -0.70 -3.17
C LEU A 307 -12.24 0.80 -3.03
N THR A 308 -11.05 1.12 -2.53
CA THR A 308 -10.56 2.50 -2.39
C THR A 308 -9.15 2.57 -2.97
N ASP A 309 -9.02 3.25 -4.10
CA ASP A 309 -7.78 3.38 -4.86
C ASP A 309 -7.10 2.03 -5.15
N GLN A 310 -6.17 1.61 -4.29
CA GLN A 310 -5.38 0.39 -4.43
C GLN A 310 -5.63 -0.60 -3.28
N SER A 311 -6.65 -0.38 -2.47
CA SER A 311 -7.05 -1.26 -1.37
C SER A 311 -8.43 -1.84 -1.63
N LEU A 312 -8.57 -3.13 -1.31
CA LEU A 312 -9.82 -3.87 -1.37
C LEU A 312 -10.07 -4.45 0.03
N VAL A 313 -11.21 -4.12 0.61
CA VAL A 313 -11.69 -4.75 1.83
C VAL A 313 -12.90 -5.61 1.47
N ILE A 314 -12.84 -6.89 1.78
CA ILE A 314 -13.97 -7.82 1.65
C ILE A 314 -14.48 -8.10 3.07
N THR A 315 -15.79 -8.07 3.26
CA THR A 315 -16.44 -8.35 4.55
C THR A 315 -17.47 -9.44 4.38
N ALA A 316 -17.26 -10.54 5.09
CA ALA A 316 -18.15 -11.68 5.17
C ALA A 316 -19.40 -11.37 6.01
N ALA A 317 -20.43 -12.20 5.88
CA ALA A 317 -21.69 -12.03 6.59
C ALA A 317 -21.56 -12.14 8.12
N ASP A 318 -20.54 -12.85 8.61
CA ASP A 318 -20.24 -12.99 10.04
C ASP A 318 -19.43 -11.81 10.62
N GLY A 319 -19.04 -10.85 9.78
CA GLY A 319 -18.24 -9.68 10.16
C GLY A 319 -16.73 -9.86 10.00
N THR A 320 -16.25 -11.05 9.62
CA THR A 320 -14.84 -11.26 9.27
C THR A 320 -14.50 -10.43 8.05
N GLY A 321 -13.43 -9.63 8.13
CA GLY A 321 -12.94 -8.85 7.01
C GLY A 321 -11.57 -9.33 6.52
N LEU A 322 -11.32 -9.14 5.24
CA LEU A 322 -10.06 -9.40 4.58
C LEU A 322 -9.61 -8.12 3.91
N MET A 323 -8.44 -7.64 4.27
CA MET A 323 -7.83 -6.48 3.66
C MET A 323 -6.81 -6.93 2.62
N PHE A 324 -6.89 -6.33 1.44
CA PHE A 324 -6.02 -6.60 0.32
C PHE A 324 -5.47 -5.30 -0.24
N ARG A 325 -4.29 -5.43 -0.84
CA ARG A 325 -3.64 -4.40 -1.63
C ARG A 325 -3.48 -4.88 -3.07
N ALA A 326 -3.67 -3.98 -4.02
CA ALA A 326 -3.35 -4.24 -5.40
C ALA A 326 -1.84 -4.45 -5.54
N ALA A 327 -1.46 -5.55 -6.20
CA ALA A 327 -0.10 -5.79 -6.63
C ALA A 327 0.03 -5.41 -8.11
N PRO A 328 1.19 -4.87 -8.55
CA PRO A 328 1.45 -4.66 -9.95
C PRO A 328 1.22 -5.96 -10.73
N ALA A 329 0.53 -5.88 -11.86
CA ALA A 329 0.40 -7.03 -12.74
C ALA A 329 1.80 -7.43 -13.21
N VAL A 330 2.27 -8.62 -12.83
CA VAL A 330 3.46 -9.21 -13.46
C VAL A 330 3.11 -9.47 -14.92
N SER A 331 3.59 -8.63 -15.83
CA SER A 331 3.52 -8.89 -17.27
C SER A 331 4.52 -10.00 -17.61
N GLY A 332 4.21 -11.25 -17.26
CA GLY A 332 5.19 -12.33 -17.40
C GLY A 332 4.72 -13.68 -16.88
N GLY A 333 3.64 -14.21 -17.45
CA GLY A 333 3.17 -15.55 -17.09
C GLY A 333 1.99 -15.99 -17.95
N ALA A 334 2.09 -15.82 -19.27
CA ALA A 334 1.24 -16.61 -20.15
C ALA A 334 1.53 -18.08 -19.84
N ALA A 335 0.57 -18.74 -19.18
CA ALA A 335 0.47 -20.18 -19.21
C ALA A 335 0.57 -20.57 -20.69
N THR A 336 1.71 -21.16 -21.07
CA THR A 336 1.82 -21.78 -22.38
C THR A 336 0.94 -23.00 -22.28
N GLU A 337 -0.31 -22.82 -22.71
CA GLU A 337 -1.26 -23.89 -22.98
C GLU A 337 -0.52 -24.93 -23.80
N GLY A 338 -0.37 -26.13 -23.21
CA GLY A 338 0.34 -27.24 -23.80
C GLY A 338 -0.22 -27.54 -25.17
N GLN A 339 0.61 -27.34 -26.19
CA GLN A 339 0.31 -27.70 -27.56
C GLN A 339 -0.01 -29.22 -27.61
N PRO A 340 -1.18 -29.65 -28.12
CA PRO A 340 -1.55 -31.05 -28.16
C PRO A 340 -0.63 -31.84 -29.10
N GLY A 341 -0.29 -33.05 -28.65
CA GLY A 341 0.81 -33.89 -29.11
C GLY A 341 0.93 -34.05 -30.62
N ASP A 342 2.13 -33.75 -31.11
CA ASP A 342 2.58 -34.19 -32.42
C ASP A 342 2.99 -35.67 -32.33
N LYS A 343 2.53 -36.41 -33.34
CA LYS A 343 2.52 -37.87 -33.38
C LYS A 343 3.93 -38.37 -33.72
N ILE A 344 4.65 -38.92 -32.74
CA ILE A 344 5.94 -39.57 -33.01
C ILE A 344 5.69 -40.91 -33.73
N GLU A 345 5.94 -40.94 -35.04
CA GLU A 345 6.27 -42.18 -35.75
C GLU A 345 7.77 -42.51 -35.59
N PRO A 346 8.17 -43.79 -35.53
CA PRO A 346 9.56 -44.17 -35.26
C PRO A 346 10.41 -44.04 -36.53
N GLY A 347 11.33 -43.07 -36.52
CA GLY A 347 12.35 -42.88 -37.53
C GLY A 347 13.62 -43.68 -37.23
N SER A 348 14.05 -44.43 -38.24
CA SER A 348 15.27 -45.21 -38.36
C SER A 348 16.58 -44.45 -38.08
N GLU A 349 17.43 -45.08 -37.27
CA GLU A 349 18.88 -45.29 -37.45
C GLU A 349 19.63 -44.37 -38.47
N SER A 350 20.47 -43.48 -37.96
CA SER A 350 21.70 -43.04 -38.67
C SER A 350 22.72 -42.50 -37.68
N ALA A 351 23.93 -43.03 -37.77
CA ALA A 351 25.04 -42.89 -36.83
C ALA A 351 25.69 -41.49 -36.85
N ALA A 352 26.13 -41.04 -35.68
CA ALA A 352 27.10 -39.96 -35.52
C ALA A 352 28.47 -40.52 -35.06
N PRO A 353 29.60 -39.99 -35.55
CA PRO A 353 30.94 -40.46 -35.19
C PRO A 353 31.42 -39.88 -33.84
N THR A 354 32.19 -40.69 -33.12
CA THR A 354 32.90 -40.37 -31.87
C THR A 354 34.05 -39.35 -32.08
N PRO A 355 34.29 -38.42 -31.13
CA PRO A 355 35.51 -37.61 -31.15
C PRO A 355 36.68 -38.32 -30.46
N ASP A 356 37.82 -38.40 -31.16
CA ASP A 356 39.12 -38.86 -30.66
C ASP A 356 39.69 -37.90 -29.60
N VAL A 357 40.08 -38.47 -28.45
CA VAL A 357 40.81 -37.80 -27.37
C VAL A 357 42.31 -37.94 -27.63
N GLN A 358 42.99 -36.86 -27.97
CA GLN A 358 44.46 -36.81 -28.04
C GLN A 358 45.07 -36.43 -26.68
N ILE A 359 45.87 -37.35 -26.14
CA ILE A 359 46.71 -37.18 -24.94
C ILE A 359 48.06 -36.57 -25.37
N PRO A 360 48.52 -35.43 -24.77
CA PRO A 360 49.86 -34.92 -25.04
C PRO A 360 50.93 -35.66 -24.23
N SER A 361 51.96 -36.15 -24.92
CA SER A 361 53.15 -36.78 -24.34
C SER A 361 54.16 -35.73 -23.86
N GLN A 362 54.60 -35.86 -22.61
CA GLN A 362 55.70 -35.09 -22.00
C GLN A 362 57.07 -35.62 -22.49
N PRO A 363 58.07 -34.76 -22.77
CA PRO A 363 59.45 -35.21 -22.96
C PRO A 363 60.21 -35.26 -21.63
N ALA A 364 60.89 -36.39 -21.42
CA ALA A 364 61.91 -36.57 -20.39
C ALA A 364 63.18 -35.78 -20.76
N GLY A 365 63.67 -34.96 -19.83
CA GLY A 365 64.99 -34.36 -19.88
C GLY A 365 65.74 -34.69 -18.60
N ASP A 366 66.84 -35.43 -18.73
CA ASP A 366 67.84 -35.54 -17.67
C ASP A 366 69.21 -35.83 -18.29
N LYS A 367 70.06 -34.78 -18.34
CA LYS A 367 71.53 -34.73 -18.21
C LYS A 367 72.12 -33.47 -18.83
#